data_AF-A0A9E4V4C6-F1
#
_entry.id   AF-A0A9E4V4C6-F1
#
_cell.length_a   1.000
_cell.length_b   1.000
_cell.length_c   1.000
_cell.angle_alpha   90.00
_cell.angle_beta   90.00
_cell.angle_gamma   90.00
#
_symmetry.space_group_name_H-M   'P 1'
#
loop_
_entity.id
_entity.type
_entity.pdbx_description
1 polymer ?
#
loop_
_entity_poly.entity_id
_entity_poly.type
_entity_poly.pdbx_seq_one_letter_code
_entity_poly.pdbx_strand_id
1 'polypeptide(L)'
;LVRVREFDMKDAYSFNADEASLEESYQAMAQAYRNIFRRCGLPVLMAEADSGAIGGKDSHEFLLATETGEDTVITCTSCSYTANAEKAESTYPEVPAEPEQALEEVSTPGIKTIAGLAEFLDVPESKTLKAVFYMSDGEPVFVTIRGDLEVNEVKLRNALQSNDLRLAEDHEVKAAGLVAGSASAIGLTGIKRVADVSITSGGNFVVGANKPDTHFKGANYPRDFQADIVTDIALAQPGQLCPRCGHILESIKGIEVGHIFKLGTFFSETLDAYFLDSEGQRRPIIMGCYGIGVGRLLAAAVEQNNDEQGIVFPVPVAPYQAHLVGLNIANEEVAEAADKLYKELVDAGVEVLYDDREDAAAGVKFNDADLLGMPVRLVVSPRNIKAGVVEIKGRTQSEAHTAPLDGVVEAVREILNAVDGLEKISPAA
;
A
#
# COMPACT_ATOMS: atom_id res chain seq x y z
N LEU A 1 16.32 -4.37 -1.36
CA LEU A 1 16.00 -3.21 -0.50
C LEU A 1 14.51 -3.12 -0.16
N VAL A 2 13.60 -3.71 -0.94
CA VAL A 2 12.14 -3.68 -0.66
C VAL A 2 11.80 -4.28 0.71
N ARG A 3 12.34 -5.47 1.02
CA ARG A 3 12.15 -6.17 2.30
C ARG A 3 13.45 -6.80 2.76
N VAL A 4 14.05 -6.25 3.80
CA VAL A 4 15.35 -6.66 4.34
C VAL A 4 15.31 -6.66 5.87
N ARG A 5 16.27 -7.33 6.51
CA ARG A 5 16.35 -7.42 7.98
C ARG A 5 17.00 -6.20 8.64
N GLU A 6 17.88 -5.52 7.91
CA GLU A 6 18.57 -4.30 8.34
C GLU A 6 18.29 -3.23 7.29
N PHE A 7 17.74 -2.10 7.70
CA PHE A 7 17.34 -1.00 6.83
C PHE A 7 17.34 0.33 7.57
N ASP A 8 17.50 1.40 6.79
CA ASP A 8 17.34 2.76 7.29
C ASP A 8 15.88 3.18 7.26
N MET A 9 15.41 3.71 8.39
CA MET A 9 14.10 4.31 8.54
C MET A 9 14.25 5.73 9.06
N LYS A 10 13.51 6.66 8.48
CA LYS A 10 13.24 7.94 9.11
C LYS A 10 12.00 7.79 9.96
N ASP A 11 12.16 7.83 11.26
CA ASP A 11 11.10 7.78 12.27
C ASP A 11 11.02 9.13 12.99
N ALA A 12 9.79 9.60 13.23
CA ALA A 12 9.55 10.79 14.03
C ALA A 12 8.38 10.55 14.98
N TYR A 13 8.40 11.26 16.09
CA TYR A 13 7.40 11.18 17.14
C TYR A 13 6.93 12.58 17.51
N SER A 14 5.62 12.79 17.58
CA SER A 14 5.02 14.02 18.12
C SER A 14 4.47 13.76 19.51
N PHE A 15 4.54 14.78 20.37
CA PHE A 15 4.09 14.75 21.75
C PHE A 15 3.14 15.92 21.96
N ASN A 16 1.87 15.61 22.25
CA ASN A 16 0.77 16.56 22.15
C ASN A 16 0.01 16.61 23.48
N ALA A 17 -0.51 17.80 23.80
CA ALA A 17 -1.29 18.03 25.03
C ALA A 17 -2.74 17.53 24.89
N ASP A 18 -3.29 17.58 23.68
CA ASP A 18 -4.65 17.19 23.36
C ASP A 18 -4.75 16.62 21.93
N GLU A 19 -5.92 16.07 21.59
CA GLU A 19 -6.21 15.45 20.28
C GLU A 19 -6.16 16.48 19.13
N ALA A 20 -6.41 17.76 19.39
CA ALA A 20 -6.35 18.80 18.36
C ALA A 20 -4.90 19.09 17.95
N SER A 21 -4.00 19.22 18.93
CA SER A 21 -2.56 19.33 18.69
C SER A 21 -2.00 18.08 17.98
N LEU A 22 -2.50 16.89 18.31
CA LEU A 22 -2.13 15.66 17.58
C LEU A 22 -2.57 15.74 16.12
N GLU A 23 -3.80 16.17 15.85
CA GLU A 23 -4.31 16.33 14.49
C GLU A 23 -3.48 17.32 13.68
N GLU A 24 -3.10 18.46 14.26
CA GLU A 24 -2.23 19.44 13.61
C GLU A 24 -0.87 18.82 13.22
N SER A 25 -0.23 18.12 14.16
CA SER A 25 1.03 17.40 13.90
C SER A 25 0.86 16.32 12.83
N TYR A 26 -0.25 15.59 12.87
CA TYR A 26 -0.56 14.54 11.92
C TYR A 26 -0.71 15.07 10.49
N GLN A 27 -1.49 16.13 10.30
CA GLN A 27 -1.67 16.77 8.99
C GLN A 27 -0.39 17.43 8.48
N ALA A 28 0.40 18.05 9.37
CA ALA A 28 1.70 18.60 9.01
C ALA A 28 2.65 17.51 8.48
N MET A 29 2.67 16.35 9.14
CA MET A 29 3.48 15.20 8.71
C MET A 29 2.96 14.57 7.41
N ALA A 30 1.64 14.46 7.24
CA ALA A 30 1.04 13.99 5.99
C ALA A 30 1.45 14.90 4.81
N GLN A 31 1.37 16.22 4.99
CA GLN A 31 1.78 17.18 3.96
C GLN A 31 3.30 17.14 3.70
N ALA A 32 4.11 17.00 4.75
CA ALA A 32 5.56 16.85 4.61
C ALA A 32 5.91 15.60 3.79
N TYR A 33 5.21 14.48 4.01
CA TYR A 33 5.44 13.23 3.29
C TYR A 33 5.05 13.34 1.82
N ARG A 34 3.88 13.92 1.52
CA ARG A 34 3.50 14.26 0.14
C ARG A 34 4.56 15.11 -0.55
N ASN A 35 5.10 16.12 0.14
CA ASN A 35 6.16 16.97 -0.40
C ASN A 35 7.46 16.19 -0.65
N ILE A 36 7.85 15.29 0.26
CA ILE A 36 9.04 14.44 0.12
C ILE A 36 8.88 13.53 -1.11
N PHE A 37 7.78 12.78 -1.20
CA PHE A 37 7.56 11.85 -2.32
C PHE A 37 7.46 12.57 -3.66
N ARG A 38 6.79 13.72 -3.70
CA ARG A 38 6.76 14.59 -4.90
C ARG A 38 8.16 15.02 -5.29
N ARG A 39 9.00 15.47 -4.35
CA ARG A 39 10.41 15.85 -4.61
C ARG A 39 11.27 14.66 -5.03
N CYS A 40 10.92 13.43 -4.64
CA CYS A 40 11.57 12.23 -5.14
C CYS A 40 11.06 11.82 -6.54
N GLY A 41 10.09 12.55 -7.13
CA GLY A 41 9.51 12.22 -8.43
C GLY A 41 8.59 10.99 -8.39
N LEU A 42 7.98 10.69 -7.24
CA LEU A 42 7.19 9.46 -7.05
C LEU A 42 5.69 9.76 -6.88
N PRO A 43 4.81 9.14 -7.68
CA PRO A 43 3.36 9.27 -7.57
C PRO A 43 2.82 8.40 -6.44
N VAL A 44 3.07 8.81 -5.20
CA VAL A 44 2.69 8.07 -4.00
C VAL A 44 1.25 8.43 -3.59
N LEU A 45 0.42 7.40 -3.43
CA LEU A 45 -0.96 7.49 -2.95
C LEU A 45 -0.98 7.44 -1.42
N MET A 46 -1.92 8.15 -0.80
CA MET A 46 -2.19 8.03 0.64
C MET A 46 -3.45 7.19 0.84
N ALA A 47 -3.33 6.10 1.57
CA ALA A 47 -4.41 5.15 1.83
C ALA A 47 -4.71 5.07 3.33
N GLU A 48 -5.99 5.00 3.69
CA GLU A 48 -6.41 4.67 5.06
C GLU A 48 -5.94 3.24 5.41
N ALA A 49 -5.38 3.07 6.59
CA ALA A 49 -4.78 1.81 7.02
C ALA A 49 -5.31 1.34 8.38
N ASP A 50 -4.99 0.10 8.74
CA ASP A 50 -5.21 -0.38 10.10
C ASP A 50 -4.15 0.20 11.03
N SER A 51 -4.54 0.56 12.25
CA SER A 51 -3.57 1.03 13.26
C SER A 51 -2.82 -0.12 13.94
N GLY A 52 -3.26 -1.36 13.72
CA GLY A 52 -2.58 -2.58 14.14
C GLY A 52 -2.35 -2.67 15.65
N ALA A 53 -1.35 -3.48 16.00
CA ALA A 53 -0.95 -3.74 17.38
C ALA A 53 -0.26 -2.54 18.08
N ILE A 54 0.16 -1.53 17.31
CA ILE A 54 0.78 -0.31 17.86
C ILE A 54 -0.29 0.52 18.61
N GLY A 55 -1.57 0.30 18.29
CA GLY A 55 -2.69 1.02 18.86
C GLY A 55 -2.88 2.39 18.20
N GLY A 56 -4.12 2.88 18.21
CA GLY A 56 -4.47 4.14 17.57
C GLY A 56 -5.89 4.14 17.02
N LYS A 57 -6.33 5.32 16.57
CA LYS A 57 -7.63 5.50 15.92
C LYS A 57 -7.51 5.60 14.40
N ASP A 58 -6.55 6.41 13.94
CA ASP A 58 -6.35 6.72 12.54
C ASP A 58 -4.89 6.48 12.13
N SER A 59 -4.70 5.76 11.03
CA SER A 59 -3.42 5.61 10.37
C SER A 59 -3.58 5.74 8.85
N HIS A 60 -2.51 6.19 8.20
CA HIS A 60 -2.43 6.24 6.75
C HIS A 60 -1.09 5.73 6.27
N GLU A 61 -1.17 4.89 5.25
CA GLU A 61 -0.03 4.39 4.48
C GLU A 61 0.19 5.27 3.25
N PHE A 62 1.45 5.36 2.84
CA PHE A 62 1.88 6.01 1.64
C PHE A 62 2.40 4.95 0.69
N LEU A 63 1.69 4.69 -0.39
CA LEU A 63 1.93 3.57 -1.30
C LEU A 63 2.34 4.06 -2.69
N LEU A 64 3.42 3.49 -3.21
CA LEU A 64 3.75 3.63 -4.62
C LEU A 64 3.09 2.50 -5.40
N ALA A 65 2.20 2.84 -6.33
CA ALA A 65 1.49 1.87 -7.15
C ALA A 65 2.44 1.11 -8.08
N THR A 66 2.48 -0.22 -7.97
CA THR A 66 3.28 -1.11 -8.82
C THR A 66 2.76 -2.55 -8.73
N GLU A 67 2.84 -3.31 -9.83
CA GLU A 67 2.38 -4.70 -9.89
C GLU A 67 3.16 -5.64 -8.96
N THR A 68 4.42 -5.29 -8.64
CA THR A 68 5.30 -6.04 -7.75
C THR A 68 5.07 -5.74 -6.26
N GLY A 69 4.13 -4.84 -5.95
CA GLY A 69 3.74 -4.48 -4.59
C GLY A 69 3.17 -5.66 -3.79
N GLU A 70 3.50 -5.69 -2.50
CA GLU A 70 2.97 -6.68 -1.54
C GLU A 70 1.59 -6.25 -1.03
N ASP A 71 1.33 -4.95 -0.93
CA ASP A 71 0.09 -4.40 -0.41
C ASP A 71 -0.99 -4.32 -1.49
N THR A 72 -2.22 -4.62 -1.10
CA THR A 72 -3.41 -4.44 -1.93
C THR A 72 -4.21 -3.27 -1.41
N VAL A 73 -4.49 -2.31 -2.27
CA VAL A 73 -5.22 -1.08 -1.95
C VAL A 73 -6.52 -1.07 -2.73
N ILE A 74 -7.62 -0.80 -2.04
CA ILE A 74 -8.93 -0.60 -2.63
C ILE A 74 -9.15 0.90 -2.82
N THR A 75 -9.48 1.32 -4.05
CA THR A 75 -9.64 2.74 -4.39
C THR A 75 -10.93 3.00 -5.18
N CYS A 76 -11.45 4.22 -5.07
CA CYS A 76 -12.56 4.72 -5.87
C CYS A 76 -12.10 5.91 -6.71
N THR A 77 -12.00 5.70 -8.03
CA THR A 77 -11.60 6.73 -9.00
C THR A 77 -12.57 7.91 -9.10
N SER A 78 -13.79 7.77 -8.57
CA SER A 78 -14.83 8.82 -8.60
C SER A 78 -14.79 9.78 -7.40
N CYS A 79 -14.28 9.35 -6.24
CA CYS A 79 -14.27 10.19 -5.02
C CYS A 79 -12.95 10.17 -4.23
N SER A 80 -11.89 9.57 -4.79
CA SER A 80 -10.55 9.46 -4.19
C SER A 80 -10.48 8.67 -2.88
N TYR A 81 -11.55 7.95 -2.51
CA TYR A 81 -11.48 7.00 -1.40
C TYR A 81 -10.40 5.96 -1.70
N THR A 82 -9.44 5.81 -0.80
CA THR A 82 -8.31 4.89 -0.95
C THR A 82 -7.99 4.32 0.42
N ALA A 83 -7.97 2.99 0.53
CA ALA A 83 -7.69 2.29 1.78
C ALA A 83 -6.95 0.98 1.50
N ASN A 84 -6.04 0.60 2.39
CA ASN A 84 -5.47 -0.75 2.38
C ASN A 84 -6.62 -1.77 2.49
N ALA A 85 -6.55 -2.90 1.77
CA ALA A 85 -7.58 -3.94 1.77
C ALA A 85 -7.93 -4.43 3.19
N GLU A 86 -6.96 -4.41 4.10
CA GLU A 86 -7.15 -4.75 5.52
C GLU A 86 -8.09 -3.77 6.26
N LYS A 87 -8.17 -2.52 5.80
CA LYS A 87 -9.01 -1.46 6.37
C LYS A 87 -10.25 -1.15 5.51
N ALA A 88 -10.17 -1.39 4.21
CA ALA A 88 -11.12 -0.91 3.23
C ALA A 88 -12.56 -1.39 3.51
N GLU A 89 -13.48 -0.45 3.56
CA GLU A 89 -14.92 -0.67 3.58
C GLU A 89 -15.51 -0.68 2.16
N SER A 90 -16.57 -1.47 1.97
CA SER A 90 -17.35 -1.52 0.74
C SER A 90 -18.84 -1.69 1.05
N THR A 91 -19.68 -1.38 0.07
CA THR A 91 -21.12 -1.66 0.13
C THR A 91 -21.52 -2.57 -1.02
N TYR A 92 -22.70 -3.16 -0.87
CA TYR A 92 -23.25 -4.14 -1.81
C TYR A 92 -24.61 -3.65 -2.31
N PRO A 93 -25.04 -4.09 -3.50
CA PRO A 93 -26.43 -3.89 -3.93
C PRO A 93 -27.41 -4.42 -2.88
N GLU A 94 -28.47 -3.67 -2.61
CA GLU A 94 -29.54 -4.14 -1.72
C GLU A 94 -30.18 -5.42 -2.30
N VAL A 95 -30.35 -6.43 -1.46
CA VAL A 95 -31.14 -7.60 -1.82
C VAL A 95 -32.61 -7.22 -1.66
N PRO A 96 -33.48 -7.46 -2.67
CA PRO A 96 -34.89 -7.15 -2.56
C PRO A 96 -35.51 -7.78 -1.30
N ALA A 97 -36.32 -6.99 -0.59
CA ALA A 97 -37.05 -7.49 0.57
C ALA A 97 -38.08 -8.53 0.11
N GLU A 98 -38.02 -9.71 0.72
CA GLU A 98 -38.95 -10.81 0.49
C GLU A 98 -39.71 -11.10 1.80
N PRO A 99 -40.98 -11.57 1.71
CA PRO A 99 -41.66 -12.09 2.89
C PRO A 99 -40.84 -13.21 3.52
N GLU A 100 -40.72 -13.20 4.84
CA GLU A 100 -40.02 -14.27 5.54
C GLU A 100 -40.66 -15.63 5.28
N GLN A 101 -39.82 -16.61 4.97
CA GLN A 101 -40.20 -18.00 4.78
C GLN A 101 -39.97 -18.79 6.07
N ALA A 102 -40.69 -19.90 6.22
CA ALA A 102 -40.43 -20.85 7.29
C ALA A 102 -39.09 -21.55 7.05
N LEU A 103 -38.41 -21.92 8.12
CA LEU A 103 -37.16 -22.67 8.04
C LEU A 103 -37.44 -24.08 7.49
N GLU A 104 -36.78 -24.45 6.39
CA GLU A 104 -36.92 -25.75 5.72
C GLU A 104 -35.58 -26.47 5.64
N GLU A 105 -35.52 -27.72 6.09
CA GLU A 105 -34.31 -28.56 6.00
C GLU A 105 -34.19 -29.19 4.61
N VAL A 106 -33.02 -29.06 3.98
CA VAL A 106 -32.72 -29.57 2.63
C VAL A 106 -31.45 -30.41 2.67
N SER A 107 -31.53 -31.59 2.05
CA SER A 107 -30.39 -32.50 1.90
C SER A 107 -29.44 -32.00 0.81
N THR A 108 -28.16 -31.87 1.14
CA THR A 108 -27.08 -31.35 0.27
C THR A 108 -25.85 -32.27 0.31
N PRO A 109 -25.98 -33.55 -0.09
CA PRO A 109 -24.93 -34.55 0.08
C PRO A 109 -23.69 -34.24 -0.76
N GLY A 110 -22.52 -34.21 -0.11
CA GLY A 110 -21.23 -34.01 -0.77
C GLY A 110 -20.93 -32.56 -1.18
N ILE A 111 -21.83 -31.61 -0.88
CA ILE A 111 -21.63 -30.18 -1.16
C ILE A 111 -20.88 -29.55 0.00
N LYS A 112 -19.72 -28.95 -0.30
CA LYS A 112 -18.81 -28.38 0.72
C LYS A 112 -18.45 -26.91 0.51
N THR A 113 -18.85 -26.33 -0.62
CA THR A 113 -18.49 -24.96 -1.00
C THR A 113 -19.75 -24.14 -1.21
N ILE A 114 -19.63 -22.81 -1.02
CA ILE A 114 -20.73 -21.88 -1.26
C ILE A 114 -21.15 -21.91 -2.74
N ALA A 115 -20.19 -21.85 -3.66
CA ALA A 115 -20.48 -21.95 -5.09
C ALA A 115 -21.26 -23.22 -5.45
N GLY A 116 -20.87 -24.38 -4.90
CA GLY A 116 -21.58 -25.64 -5.14
C GLY A 116 -22.98 -25.68 -4.52
N LEU A 117 -23.17 -25.03 -3.37
CA LEU A 117 -24.47 -24.92 -2.71
C LEU A 117 -25.42 -24.00 -3.48
N ALA A 118 -24.90 -22.85 -3.92
CA ALA A 118 -25.62 -21.87 -4.72
C ALA A 118 -26.10 -22.49 -6.04
N GLU A 119 -25.22 -23.19 -6.75
CA GLU A 119 -25.55 -23.92 -7.98
C GLU A 119 -26.61 -25.00 -7.74
N PHE A 120 -26.43 -25.82 -6.70
CA PHE A 120 -27.36 -26.93 -6.41
C PHE A 120 -28.77 -26.46 -6.06
N LEU A 121 -28.90 -25.33 -5.35
CA LEU A 121 -30.18 -24.79 -4.89
C LEU A 121 -30.78 -23.73 -5.82
N ASP A 122 -30.10 -23.41 -6.93
CA ASP A 122 -30.48 -22.37 -7.89
C ASP A 122 -30.71 -21.01 -7.21
N VAL A 123 -29.74 -20.59 -6.40
CA VAL A 123 -29.73 -19.29 -5.70
C VAL A 123 -28.40 -18.58 -5.91
N PRO A 124 -28.35 -17.23 -5.89
CA PRO A 124 -27.07 -16.54 -5.90
C PRO A 124 -26.30 -16.79 -4.60
N GLU A 125 -24.97 -16.72 -4.65
CA GLU A 125 -24.11 -16.88 -3.46
C GLU A 125 -24.45 -15.88 -2.35
N SER A 126 -24.94 -14.69 -2.71
CA SER A 126 -25.44 -13.65 -1.79
C SER A 126 -26.69 -14.03 -1.00
N LYS A 127 -27.38 -15.12 -1.39
CA LYS A 127 -28.50 -15.72 -0.63
C LYS A 127 -28.04 -16.86 0.29
N THR A 128 -26.75 -17.07 0.44
CA THR A 128 -26.19 -18.03 1.39
C THR A 128 -25.44 -17.30 2.51
N LEU A 129 -25.39 -17.86 3.71
CA LEU A 129 -24.45 -17.44 4.76
C LEU A 129 -23.48 -18.58 5.06
N LYS A 130 -22.19 -18.27 5.09
CA LYS A 130 -21.15 -19.22 5.50
C LYS A 130 -20.75 -19.00 6.95
N ALA A 131 -20.37 -20.10 7.59
CA ALA A 131 -19.77 -20.12 8.91
C ALA A 131 -18.26 -20.31 8.78
N VAL A 132 -17.49 -19.42 9.38
CA VAL A 132 -16.02 -19.52 9.49
C VAL A 132 -15.64 -19.60 10.96
N PHE A 133 -14.67 -20.46 11.29
CA PHE A 133 -14.30 -20.72 12.67
C PHE A 133 -12.90 -20.20 12.95
N TYR A 134 -12.79 -19.40 14.00
CA TYR A 134 -11.53 -18.83 14.45
C TYR A 134 -11.26 -19.23 15.89
N MET A 135 -9.99 -19.18 16.28
CA MET A 135 -9.54 -19.15 17.67
C MET A 135 -9.05 -17.74 17.97
N SER A 136 -9.60 -17.12 19.01
CA SER A 136 -9.26 -15.79 19.49
C SER A 136 -8.76 -15.92 20.93
N ASP A 137 -7.47 -15.65 21.15
CA ASP A 137 -6.80 -15.79 22.45
C ASP A 137 -7.05 -17.15 23.13
N GLY A 138 -7.12 -18.22 22.33
CA GLY A 138 -7.34 -19.60 22.78
C GLY A 138 -8.80 -20.04 22.90
N GLU A 139 -9.77 -19.15 22.64
CA GLU A 139 -11.20 -19.45 22.71
C GLU A 139 -11.83 -19.52 21.30
N PRO A 140 -12.78 -20.45 21.04
CA PRO A 140 -13.44 -20.56 19.75
C PRO A 140 -14.39 -19.39 19.47
N VAL A 141 -14.37 -18.90 18.24
CA VAL A 141 -15.25 -17.85 17.72
C VAL A 141 -15.96 -18.35 16.47
N PHE A 142 -17.28 -18.22 16.46
CA PHE A 142 -18.13 -18.54 15.32
C PHE A 142 -18.42 -17.27 14.52
N VAL A 143 -17.96 -17.23 13.28
CA VAL A 143 -18.14 -16.08 12.39
C VAL A 143 -19.21 -16.40 11.34
N THR A 144 -20.21 -15.52 11.20
CA THR A 144 -21.24 -15.62 10.16
C THR A 144 -21.11 -14.47 9.16
N ILE A 145 -21.04 -14.77 7.87
CA ILE A 145 -20.94 -13.77 6.80
C ILE A 145 -21.68 -14.26 5.56
N ARG A 146 -22.13 -13.34 4.69
CA ARG A 146 -22.67 -13.72 3.37
C ARG A 146 -21.67 -14.57 2.58
N GLY A 147 -22.18 -15.54 1.84
CA GLY A 147 -21.38 -16.56 1.18
C GLY A 147 -20.47 -16.02 0.07
N ASP A 148 -20.87 -14.91 -0.58
CA ASP A 148 -20.12 -14.23 -1.63
C ASP A 148 -19.03 -13.27 -1.11
N LEU A 149 -18.85 -13.18 0.22
CA LEU A 149 -17.88 -12.29 0.86
C LEU A 149 -16.82 -13.09 1.60
N GLU A 150 -15.62 -12.56 1.74
CA GLU A 150 -14.56 -13.15 2.57
C GLU A 150 -14.39 -12.40 3.88
N VAL A 151 -13.95 -13.12 4.92
CA VAL A 151 -13.66 -12.51 6.22
C VAL A 151 -12.35 -11.74 6.13
N ASN A 152 -12.38 -10.48 6.55
CA ASN A 152 -11.21 -9.69 6.81
C ASN A 152 -10.75 -9.94 8.26
N GLU A 153 -9.65 -10.67 8.40
CA GLU A 153 -9.11 -11.08 9.71
C GLU A 153 -8.63 -9.90 10.56
N VAL A 154 -8.19 -8.80 9.93
CA VAL A 154 -7.79 -7.58 10.63
C VAL A 154 -9.00 -6.90 11.27
N LYS A 155 -10.08 -6.72 10.51
CA LYS A 155 -11.35 -6.20 11.05
C LYS A 155 -11.92 -7.10 12.14
N LEU A 156 -11.89 -8.42 11.95
CA LEU A 156 -12.35 -9.39 12.94
C LEU A 156 -11.52 -9.32 14.23
N ARG A 157 -10.19 -9.26 14.12
CA ARG A 157 -9.27 -9.11 15.25
C ARG A 157 -9.58 -7.84 16.05
N ASN A 158 -9.79 -6.73 15.36
CA ASN A 158 -10.11 -5.44 15.97
C ASN A 158 -11.47 -5.48 16.69
N ALA A 159 -12.49 -6.07 16.07
CA ALA A 159 -13.81 -6.25 16.67
C ALA A 159 -13.77 -7.12 17.93
N LEU A 160 -12.87 -8.11 17.96
CA LEU A 160 -12.67 -9.01 19.09
C LEU A 160 -11.73 -8.46 20.16
N GLN A 161 -10.93 -7.43 19.84
CA GLN A 161 -9.78 -6.98 20.63
C GLN A 161 -8.78 -8.12 20.90
N SER A 162 -8.59 -8.99 19.91
CA SER A 162 -7.80 -10.23 20.02
C SER A 162 -6.32 -9.94 19.83
N ASN A 163 -5.46 -10.55 20.66
CA ASN A 163 -4.01 -10.48 20.48
C ASN A 163 -3.51 -11.57 19.51
N ASP A 164 -4.09 -12.76 19.62
CA ASP A 164 -3.84 -13.90 18.73
C ASP A 164 -5.16 -14.32 18.08
N LEU A 165 -5.23 -14.20 16.75
CA LEU A 165 -6.38 -14.63 15.95
C LEU A 165 -5.88 -15.55 14.84
N ARG A 166 -6.47 -16.74 14.74
CA ARG A 166 -6.17 -17.70 13.67
C ARG A 166 -7.40 -18.52 13.31
N LEU A 167 -7.40 -19.11 12.12
CA LEU A 167 -8.38 -20.14 11.79
C LEU A 167 -8.32 -21.30 12.79
N ALA A 168 -9.48 -21.81 13.15
CA ALA A 168 -9.60 -22.99 13.99
C ALA A 168 -9.21 -24.24 13.21
N GLU A 169 -8.47 -25.14 13.85
CA GLU A 169 -8.13 -26.44 13.26
C GLU A 169 -9.32 -27.41 13.36
N ASP A 170 -9.36 -28.41 12.48
CA ASP A 170 -10.44 -29.42 12.44
C ASP A 170 -10.75 -30.07 13.79
N HIS A 171 -9.73 -30.29 14.62
CA HIS A 171 -9.88 -30.92 15.92
C HIS A 171 -10.56 -30.00 16.94
N GLU A 172 -10.29 -28.69 16.86
CA GLU A 172 -10.90 -27.65 17.70
C GLU A 172 -12.36 -27.42 17.30
N VAL A 173 -12.64 -27.37 16.00
CA VAL A 173 -14.01 -27.28 15.45
C VAL A 173 -14.87 -28.45 15.94
N LYS A 174 -14.33 -29.68 15.90
CA LYS A 174 -15.02 -30.87 16.42
C LYS A 174 -15.20 -30.83 17.92
N ALA A 175 -14.20 -30.38 18.68
CA ALA A 175 -14.28 -30.26 20.14
C ALA A 175 -15.34 -29.23 20.56
N ALA A 176 -15.52 -28.17 19.77
CA ALA A 176 -16.57 -27.17 19.92
C ALA A 176 -17.97 -27.66 19.47
N GLY A 177 -18.10 -28.89 18.97
CA GLY A 177 -19.37 -29.46 18.51
C GLY A 177 -19.87 -28.88 17.18
N LEU A 178 -18.99 -28.26 16.40
CA LEU A 178 -19.33 -27.59 15.14
C LEU A 178 -19.16 -28.54 13.95
N VAL A 179 -20.02 -28.41 12.95
CA VAL A 179 -20.02 -29.26 11.74
C VAL A 179 -19.55 -28.44 10.53
N ALA A 180 -18.25 -28.49 10.23
CA ALA A 180 -17.68 -27.77 9.10
C ALA A 180 -18.40 -28.08 7.77
N GLY A 181 -18.62 -27.05 6.96
CA GLY A 181 -19.36 -27.14 5.69
C GLY A 181 -20.88 -27.22 5.83
N SER A 182 -21.43 -27.37 7.04
CA SER A 182 -22.88 -27.41 7.27
C SER A 182 -23.27 -26.79 8.62
N ALA A 183 -22.49 -25.82 9.12
CA ALA A 183 -22.77 -25.13 10.38
C ALA A 183 -23.54 -23.82 10.18
N SER A 184 -24.30 -23.43 11.20
CA SER A 184 -24.90 -22.10 11.34
C SER A 184 -25.03 -21.71 12.81
N ALA A 185 -25.28 -20.43 13.08
CA ALA A 185 -25.51 -19.92 14.43
C ALA A 185 -26.89 -20.32 15.02
N ILE A 186 -27.72 -21.07 14.28
CA ILE A 186 -29.05 -21.51 14.73
C ILE A 186 -28.90 -22.51 15.87
N GLY A 187 -29.43 -22.17 17.05
CA GLY A 187 -29.33 -23.00 18.25
C GLY A 187 -27.93 -23.07 18.87
N LEU A 188 -26.97 -22.28 18.37
CA LEU A 188 -25.62 -22.25 18.89
C LEU A 188 -25.56 -21.51 20.23
N THR A 189 -24.96 -22.14 21.24
CA THR A 189 -24.79 -21.57 22.59
C THR A 189 -23.37 -21.85 23.10
N GLY A 190 -22.88 -21.01 24.01
CA GLY A 190 -21.58 -21.20 24.68
C GLY A 190 -20.35 -20.85 23.84
N ILE A 191 -20.52 -20.37 22.60
CA ILE A 191 -19.44 -19.91 21.71
C ILE A 191 -19.74 -18.47 21.31
N LYS A 192 -18.72 -17.62 21.28
CA LYS A 192 -18.85 -16.21 20.88
C LYS A 192 -19.20 -16.14 19.40
N ARG A 193 -20.28 -15.43 19.06
CA ARG A 193 -20.79 -15.30 17.69
C ARG A 193 -20.53 -13.89 17.19
N VAL A 194 -19.73 -13.78 16.14
CA VAL A 194 -19.52 -12.54 15.41
C VAL A 194 -20.21 -12.68 14.06
N ALA A 195 -20.91 -11.66 13.61
CA ALA A 195 -21.48 -11.64 12.28
C ALA A 195 -21.12 -10.36 11.53
N ASP A 196 -20.93 -10.50 10.23
CA ASP A 196 -20.79 -9.38 9.34
C ASP A 196 -22.11 -8.63 9.15
N VAL A 197 -22.06 -7.32 8.92
CA VAL A 197 -23.26 -6.50 8.61
C VAL A 197 -24.03 -7.00 7.39
N SER A 198 -23.40 -7.74 6.48
CA SER A 198 -24.05 -8.34 5.31
C SER A 198 -25.21 -9.28 5.67
N ILE A 199 -25.28 -9.83 6.88
CA ILE A 199 -26.42 -10.67 7.29
C ILE A 199 -27.73 -9.86 7.39
N THR A 200 -27.65 -8.54 7.48
CA THR A 200 -28.82 -7.66 7.57
C THR A 200 -29.26 -7.15 6.19
N SER A 201 -28.53 -7.47 5.11
CA SER A 201 -28.82 -6.95 3.77
C SER A 201 -29.99 -7.65 3.07
N GLY A 202 -30.67 -8.57 3.74
CA GLY A 202 -31.74 -9.39 3.17
C GLY A 202 -32.29 -10.40 4.18
N GLY A 203 -32.95 -11.43 3.66
CA GLY A 203 -33.52 -12.52 4.46
C GLY A 203 -33.68 -13.79 3.63
N ASN A 204 -34.25 -14.82 4.24
CA ASN A 204 -34.45 -16.15 3.67
C ASN A 204 -33.15 -16.81 3.18
N PHE A 205 -32.08 -16.63 3.93
CA PHE A 205 -30.78 -17.18 3.58
C PHE A 205 -30.76 -18.71 3.64
N VAL A 206 -29.85 -19.30 2.85
CA VAL A 206 -29.42 -20.68 3.00
C VAL A 206 -28.25 -20.75 3.97
N VAL A 207 -28.36 -21.57 5.02
CA VAL A 207 -27.34 -21.72 6.07
C VAL A 207 -27.15 -23.20 6.40
N GLY A 208 -26.04 -23.58 7.03
CA GLY A 208 -25.83 -24.96 7.46
C GLY A 208 -26.85 -25.43 8.51
N ALA A 209 -27.26 -26.71 8.47
CA ALA A 209 -28.26 -27.24 9.41
C ALA A 209 -27.67 -27.80 10.72
N ASN A 210 -26.38 -27.56 11.00
CA ASN A 210 -25.62 -28.15 12.10
C ASN A 210 -25.61 -29.69 12.10
N LYS A 211 -25.78 -30.28 10.91
CA LYS A 211 -25.74 -31.72 10.63
C LYS A 211 -24.97 -31.95 9.33
N PRO A 212 -24.26 -33.08 9.18
CA PRO A 212 -23.59 -33.40 7.93
C PRO A 212 -24.56 -33.37 6.73
N ASP A 213 -24.07 -32.90 5.59
CA ASP A 213 -24.77 -32.99 4.30
C ASP A 213 -26.17 -32.36 4.28
N THR A 214 -26.39 -31.33 5.09
CA THR A 214 -27.71 -30.73 5.29
C THR A 214 -27.64 -29.22 5.51
N HIS A 215 -28.55 -28.48 4.89
CA HIS A 215 -28.70 -27.03 5.04
C HIS A 215 -30.15 -26.66 5.37
N PHE A 216 -30.36 -25.47 5.92
CA PHE A 216 -31.66 -24.84 6.04
C PHE A 216 -31.84 -23.79 4.95
N LYS A 217 -33.04 -23.71 4.37
CA LYS A 217 -33.53 -22.58 3.58
C LYS A 217 -34.46 -21.71 4.43
N GLY A 218 -34.56 -20.43 4.09
CA GLY A 218 -35.51 -19.53 4.75
C GLY A 218 -35.01 -18.98 6.09
N ALA A 219 -33.69 -19.01 6.35
CA ALA A 219 -33.12 -18.49 7.59
C ALA A 219 -33.13 -16.96 7.61
N ASN A 220 -33.54 -16.37 8.73
CA ASN A 220 -33.67 -14.92 8.90
C ASN A 220 -33.00 -14.45 10.20
N TYR A 221 -32.20 -13.39 10.11
CA TYR A 221 -31.72 -12.64 11.28
C TYR A 221 -32.72 -11.52 11.61
N PRO A 222 -33.13 -11.30 12.87
CA PRO A 222 -32.70 -12.00 14.08
C PRO A 222 -33.62 -13.19 14.49
N ARG A 223 -34.59 -13.59 13.66
CA ARG A 223 -35.61 -14.60 14.02
C ARG A 223 -35.01 -15.95 14.40
N ASP A 224 -34.11 -16.49 13.57
CA ASP A 224 -33.63 -17.88 13.70
C ASP A 224 -32.28 -18.00 14.41
N PHE A 225 -31.48 -16.94 14.39
CA PHE A 225 -30.16 -16.91 15.04
C PHE A 225 -29.82 -15.50 15.53
N GLN A 226 -28.86 -15.44 16.46
CA GLN A 226 -28.38 -14.23 17.11
C GLN A 226 -26.86 -14.15 16.96
N ALA A 227 -26.33 -12.93 17.02
CA ALA A 227 -24.90 -12.66 17.06
C ALA A 227 -24.60 -11.76 18.26
N ASP A 228 -23.45 -11.98 18.91
CA ASP A 228 -23.03 -11.20 20.07
C ASP A 228 -22.37 -9.88 19.62
N ILE A 229 -21.73 -9.89 18.44
CA ILE A 229 -21.17 -8.72 17.77
C ILE A 229 -21.66 -8.73 16.31
N VAL A 230 -22.22 -7.62 15.85
CA VAL A 230 -22.53 -7.38 14.43
C VAL A 230 -21.77 -6.14 13.98
N THR A 231 -20.81 -6.31 13.08
CA THR A 231 -19.93 -5.23 12.58
C THR A 231 -19.35 -5.59 11.23
N ASP A 232 -18.81 -4.63 10.49
CA ASP A 232 -18.10 -4.91 9.25
C ASP A 232 -16.85 -5.74 9.55
N ILE A 233 -16.85 -6.97 9.03
CA ILE A 233 -15.71 -7.89 9.02
C ILE A 233 -15.48 -8.44 7.61
N ALA A 234 -16.08 -7.83 6.59
CA ALA A 234 -15.93 -8.26 5.21
C ALA A 234 -14.66 -7.67 4.59
N LEU A 235 -13.98 -8.46 3.78
CA LEU A 235 -12.88 -8.00 2.94
C LEU A 235 -13.48 -7.30 1.72
N ALA A 236 -13.18 -6.00 1.56
CA ALA A 236 -13.58 -5.25 0.37
C ALA A 236 -12.85 -5.79 -0.86
N GLN A 237 -13.58 -5.89 -1.98
CA GLN A 237 -13.08 -6.43 -3.24
C GLN A 237 -13.36 -5.46 -4.39
N PRO A 238 -12.52 -5.46 -5.43
CA PRO A 238 -12.83 -4.72 -6.65
C PRO A 238 -14.16 -5.19 -7.25
N GLY A 239 -14.91 -4.25 -7.85
CA GLY A 239 -16.26 -4.52 -8.36
C GLY A 239 -17.38 -4.21 -7.37
N GLN A 240 -17.08 -4.13 -6.07
CA GLN A 240 -18.04 -3.71 -5.03
C GLN A 240 -18.26 -2.20 -5.05
N LEU A 241 -19.27 -1.71 -4.33
CA LEU A 241 -19.63 -0.30 -4.35
C LEU A 241 -18.88 0.49 -3.27
N CYS A 242 -18.48 1.71 -3.61
CA CYS A 242 -17.82 2.61 -2.69
C CYS A 242 -18.79 3.08 -1.61
N PRO A 243 -18.43 3.01 -0.32
CA PRO A 243 -19.31 3.45 0.77
C PRO A 243 -19.60 4.95 0.76
N ARG A 244 -18.77 5.74 0.06
CA ARG A 244 -18.88 7.21 0.02
C ARG A 244 -19.74 7.74 -1.11
N CYS A 245 -19.71 7.09 -2.28
CA CYS A 245 -20.34 7.62 -3.50
C CYS A 245 -21.07 6.57 -4.36
N GLY A 246 -21.07 5.30 -3.95
CA GLY A 246 -21.75 4.21 -4.65
C GLY A 246 -21.15 3.82 -6.01
N HIS A 247 -20.00 4.38 -6.42
CA HIS A 247 -19.30 3.95 -7.64
C HIS A 247 -18.48 2.70 -7.39
N ILE A 248 -18.07 2.03 -8.47
CA ILE A 248 -17.32 0.78 -8.40
C ILE A 248 -15.93 1.04 -7.78
N LEU A 249 -15.52 0.13 -6.89
CA LEU A 249 -14.19 0.07 -6.31
C LEU A 249 -13.23 -0.70 -7.23
N GLU A 250 -12.00 -0.23 -7.29
CA GLU A 250 -10.88 -0.82 -8.03
C GLU A 250 -9.80 -1.29 -7.04
N SER A 251 -8.92 -2.16 -7.51
CA SER A 251 -7.81 -2.69 -6.71
C SER A 251 -6.49 -2.32 -7.38
N ILE A 252 -5.55 -1.83 -6.57
CA ILE A 252 -4.19 -1.48 -7.00
C ILE A 252 -3.21 -2.21 -6.08
N LYS A 253 -2.10 -2.68 -6.64
CA LYS A 253 -0.97 -3.17 -5.85
C LYS A 253 0.02 -2.05 -5.59
N GLY A 254 0.64 -2.05 -4.42
CA GLY A 254 1.59 -1.00 -4.05
C GLY A 254 2.71 -1.46 -3.12
N ILE A 255 3.78 -0.69 -3.11
CA ILE A 255 4.84 -0.77 -2.12
C ILE A 255 4.59 0.35 -1.10
N GLU A 256 4.32 0.00 0.16
CA GLU A 256 4.30 0.95 1.26
C GLU A 256 5.69 1.59 1.44
N VAL A 257 5.81 2.90 1.19
CA VAL A 257 7.05 3.68 1.35
C VAL A 257 7.05 4.56 2.60
N GLY A 258 5.90 4.73 3.25
CA GLY A 258 5.80 5.41 4.54
C GLY A 258 4.46 5.17 5.22
N HIS A 259 4.41 5.47 6.52
CA HIS A 259 3.24 5.26 7.35
C HIS A 259 3.18 6.31 8.45
N ILE A 260 1.98 6.84 8.72
CA ILE A 260 1.72 7.79 9.80
C ILE A 260 0.60 7.29 10.71
N PHE A 261 0.80 7.40 12.03
CA PHE A 261 -0.11 6.86 13.05
C PHE A 261 -0.48 7.90 14.10
N LYS A 262 -1.73 7.88 14.54
CA LYS A 262 -2.18 8.49 15.79
C LYS A 262 -2.15 7.44 16.90
N LEU A 263 -1.10 7.43 17.71
CA LEU A 263 -0.89 6.43 18.76
C LEU A 263 -1.78 6.62 19.99
N GLY A 264 -2.29 7.84 20.20
CA GLY A 264 -3.05 8.17 21.39
C GLY A 264 -2.16 8.09 22.64
N THR A 265 -2.67 7.46 23.70
CA THR A 265 -2.01 7.41 25.02
C THR A 265 -1.41 6.04 25.36
N PHE A 266 -1.43 5.08 24.43
CA PHE A 266 -1.01 3.69 24.70
C PHE A 266 0.40 3.60 25.33
N PHE A 267 1.39 4.23 24.69
CA PHE A 267 2.76 4.22 25.20
C PHE A 267 2.96 5.11 26.42
N SER A 268 2.30 6.28 26.47
CA SER A 268 2.48 7.21 27.58
C SER A 268 1.90 6.67 28.88
N GLU A 269 0.77 5.97 28.83
CA GLU A 269 0.20 5.26 29.97
C GLU A 269 1.09 4.08 30.39
N THR A 270 1.57 3.29 29.43
CA THR A 270 2.40 2.11 29.71
C THR A 270 3.78 2.47 30.28
N LEU A 271 4.38 3.58 29.84
CA LEU A 271 5.74 4.01 30.22
C LEU A 271 5.77 5.11 31.29
N ASP A 272 4.61 5.48 31.84
CA ASP A 272 4.45 6.55 32.84
C ASP A 272 4.91 7.95 32.36
N ALA A 273 4.67 8.29 31.09
CA ALA A 273 5.01 9.57 30.49
C ALA A 273 3.82 10.57 30.55
N TYR A 274 3.83 11.43 31.57
CA TYR A 274 2.76 12.40 31.85
C TYR A 274 3.27 13.84 31.89
N PHE A 275 2.37 14.79 31.68
CA PHE A 275 2.61 16.23 31.87
C PHE A 275 1.54 16.87 32.77
N LEU A 276 1.79 18.08 33.25
CA LEU A 276 0.77 18.90 33.92
C LEU A 276 0.11 19.81 32.89
N ASP A 277 -1.21 19.72 32.77
CA ASP A 277 -1.97 20.62 31.90
C ASP A 277 -2.07 22.04 32.50
N SER A 278 -2.73 22.94 31.78
CA SER A 278 -2.91 24.34 32.20
C SER A 278 -3.70 24.50 33.51
N GLU A 279 -4.44 23.47 33.94
CA GLU A 279 -5.16 23.41 35.21
C GLU A 279 -4.34 22.73 36.32
N GLY A 280 -3.12 22.28 36.01
CA GLY A 280 -2.25 21.55 36.93
C GLY A 280 -2.64 20.09 37.12
N GLN A 281 -3.48 19.52 36.25
CA GLN A 281 -3.85 18.11 36.31
C GLN A 281 -2.83 17.25 35.56
N ARG A 282 -2.54 16.07 36.11
CA ARG A 282 -1.63 15.11 35.49
C ARG A 282 -2.34 14.41 34.32
N ARG A 283 -1.87 14.61 33.10
CA ARG A 283 -2.43 14.04 31.86
C ARG A 283 -1.38 13.20 31.13
N PRO A 284 -1.76 12.04 30.54
CA PRO A 284 -0.84 11.28 29.71
C PRO A 284 -0.54 12.07 28.43
N ILE A 285 0.69 11.96 27.92
CA ILE A 285 1.05 12.62 26.67
C ILE A 285 0.37 11.91 25.49
N ILE A 286 -0.26 12.66 24.59
CA ILE A 286 -0.87 12.11 23.38
C ILE A 286 0.18 12.05 22.27
N MET A 287 0.39 10.88 21.69
CA MET A 287 1.50 10.62 20.77
C MET A 287 1.04 10.36 19.33
N GLY A 288 1.89 10.77 18.38
CA GLY A 288 1.84 10.32 16.99
C GLY A 288 3.21 9.80 16.56
N CYS A 289 3.25 8.89 15.59
CA CYS A 289 4.52 8.43 15.00
C CYS A 289 4.45 8.37 13.47
N TYR A 290 5.60 8.58 12.83
CA TYR A 290 5.68 8.84 11.40
C TYR A 290 6.96 8.23 10.82
N GLY A 291 6.81 7.20 9.98
CA GLY A 291 7.91 6.41 9.40
C GLY A 291 8.02 6.55 7.88
N ILE A 292 9.25 6.64 7.36
CA ILE A 292 9.58 6.44 5.93
C ILE A 292 10.71 5.41 5.87
N GLY A 293 10.51 4.34 5.10
CA GLY A 293 11.60 3.40 4.81
C GLY A 293 12.53 4.00 3.75
N VAL A 294 13.65 4.60 4.16
CA VAL A 294 14.52 5.36 3.24
C VAL A 294 15.15 4.45 2.18
N GLY A 295 15.67 3.30 2.59
CA GLY A 295 16.20 2.30 1.65
C GLY A 295 15.12 1.69 0.75
N ARG A 296 13.90 1.53 1.28
CA ARG A 296 12.74 1.05 0.50
C ARG A 296 12.30 2.09 -0.52
N LEU A 297 12.34 3.37 -0.16
CA LEU A 297 12.00 4.49 -1.06
C LEU A 297 12.93 4.54 -2.28
N LEU A 298 14.23 4.31 -2.10
CA LEU A 298 15.18 4.18 -3.21
C LEU A 298 14.81 3.00 -4.13
N ALA A 299 14.49 1.85 -3.55
CA ALA A 299 14.06 0.67 -4.33
C ALA A 299 12.78 0.96 -5.13
N ALA A 300 11.82 1.62 -4.48
CA ALA A 300 10.56 2.02 -5.08
C ALA A 300 10.79 3.03 -6.22
N ALA A 301 11.73 3.97 -6.07
CA ALA A 301 12.10 4.89 -7.14
C ALA A 301 12.69 4.18 -8.37
N VAL A 302 13.52 3.15 -8.17
CA VAL A 302 14.05 2.34 -9.26
C VAL A 302 12.94 1.50 -9.92
N GLU A 303 12.07 0.87 -9.12
CA GLU A 303 10.94 0.06 -9.62
C GLU A 303 10.02 0.88 -10.53
N GLN A 304 9.76 2.14 -10.17
CA GLN A 304 8.95 3.05 -10.96
C GLN A 304 9.68 3.62 -12.18
N ASN A 305 10.99 3.83 -12.07
CA ASN A 305 11.78 4.54 -13.07
C ASN A 305 12.97 3.67 -13.53
N ASN A 306 12.66 2.73 -14.41
CA ASN A 306 13.64 1.88 -15.09
C ASN A 306 13.17 1.56 -16.53
N ASP A 307 14.10 1.05 -17.33
CA ASP A 307 13.84 0.44 -18.62
C ASP A 307 14.72 -0.80 -18.83
N GLU A 308 14.66 -1.40 -20.03
CA GLU A 308 15.46 -2.58 -20.37
C GLU A 308 16.98 -2.36 -20.28
N GLN A 309 17.46 -1.11 -20.28
CA GLN A 309 18.87 -0.75 -20.24
C GLN A 309 19.36 -0.43 -18.82
N GLY A 310 18.45 -0.12 -17.88
CA GLY A 310 18.79 0.08 -16.48
C GLY A 310 17.95 1.11 -15.76
N ILE A 311 18.55 1.74 -14.75
CA ILE A 311 17.87 2.71 -13.90
C ILE A 311 17.63 4.01 -14.68
N VAL A 312 16.54 4.71 -14.39
CA VAL A 312 16.25 6.06 -14.86
C VAL A 312 16.00 6.93 -13.64
N PHE A 313 17.05 7.48 -13.02
CA PHE A 313 16.86 8.22 -11.77
C PHE A 313 16.08 9.53 -11.98
N PRO A 314 15.11 9.85 -11.11
CA PRO A 314 14.65 11.23 -10.94
C PRO A 314 15.84 12.10 -10.50
N VAL A 315 15.95 13.31 -11.07
CA VAL A 315 17.09 14.22 -10.83
C VAL A 315 17.42 14.40 -9.35
N PRO A 316 16.45 14.61 -8.43
CA PRO A 316 16.76 14.90 -7.03
C PRO A 316 17.30 13.72 -6.22
N VAL A 317 17.22 12.48 -6.75
CA VAL A 317 17.68 11.25 -6.07
C VAL A 317 18.73 10.50 -6.88
N ALA A 318 19.15 11.03 -8.03
CA ALA A 318 20.25 10.50 -8.79
C ALA A 318 21.56 10.65 -7.98
N PRO A 319 22.47 9.66 -7.97
CA PRO A 319 23.73 9.79 -7.23
C PRO A 319 24.67 10.82 -7.86
N TYR A 320 24.51 11.10 -9.15
CA TYR A 320 25.07 12.25 -9.87
C TYR A 320 24.05 12.73 -10.90
N GLN A 321 24.08 14.01 -11.24
CA GLN A 321 23.18 14.60 -12.23
C GLN A 321 23.65 14.35 -13.67
N ALA A 322 24.97 14.27 -13.86
CA ALA A 322 25.60 14.08 -15.16
C ALA A 322 26.65 12.96 -15.13
N HIS A 323 26.76 12.22 -16.23
CA HIS A 323 27.79 11.22 -16.48
C HIS A 323 28.64 11.67 -17.67
N LEU A 324 29.85 12.14 -17.38
CA LEU A 324 30.82 12.56 -18.39
C LEU A 324 31.67 11.37 -18.84
N VAL A 325 31.54 10.99 -20.10
CA VAL A 325 32.25 9.86 -20.70
C VAL A 325 33.39 10.36 -21.59
N GLY A 326 34.62 10.14 -21.13
CA GLY A 326 35.82 10.38 -21.93
C GLY A 326 36.16 9.18 -22.80
N LEU A 327 36.16 9.35 -24.12
CA LEU A 327 36.57 8.32 -25.09
C LEU A 327 37.99 8.57 -25.59
N ASN A 328 38.85 7.56 -25.48
CA ASN A 328 40.27 7.66 -25.83
C ASN A 328 41.00 8.72 -24.99
N ILE A 329 40.84 8.66 -23.66
CA ILE A 329 41.44 9.59 -22.67
C ILE A 329 42.97 9.65 -22.74
N ALA A 330 43.63 8.59 -23.23
CA ALA A 330 45.07 8.62 -23.51
C ALA A 330 45.48 9.70 -24.55
N ASN A 331 44.52 10.30 -25.27
CA ASN A 331 44.75 11.49 -26.08
C ASN A 331 44.68 12.75 -25.21
N GLU A 332 45.78 13.50 -25.15
CA GLU A 332 45.95 14.70 -24.33
C GLU A 332 44.89 15.79 -24.61
N GLU A 333 44.52 16.02 -25.87
CA GLU A 333 43.48 17.01 -26.22
C GLU A 333 42.09 16.60 -25.68
N VAL A 334 41.80 15.30 -25.62
CA VAL A 334 40.54 14.78 -25.07
C VAL A 334 40.55 14.87 -23.56
N ALA A 335 41.65 14.48 -22.91
CA ALA A 335 41.80 14.56 -21.46
C ALA A 335 41.66 16.01 -20.97
N GLU A 336 42.41 16.95 -21.56
CA GLU A 336 42.35 18.36 -21.20
C GLU A 336 40.93 18.94 -21.36
N ALA A 337 40.24 18.62 -22.45
CA ALA A 337 38.89 19.09 -22.69
C ALA A 337 37.87 18.47 -21.74
N ALA A 338 38.00 17.17 -21.43
CA ALA A 338 37.13 16.50 -20.47
C ALA A 338 37.34 17.02 -19.05
N ASP A 339 38.59 17.22 -18.61
CA ASP A 339 38.94 17.79 -17.30
C ASP A 339 38.43 19.22 -17.17
N LYS A 340 38.59 20.04 -18.21
CA LYS A 340 38.07 21.40 -18.25
C LYS A 340 36.54 21.39 -18.12
N LEU A 341 35.86 20.56 -18.91
CA LEU A 341 34.40 20.47 -18.87
C LEU A 341 33.87 19.95 -17.53
N TYR A 342 34.52 18.94 -16.96
CA TYR A 342 34.22 18.43 -15.63
C TYR A 342 34.26 19.57 -14.61
N LYS A 343 35.36 20.35 -14.62
CA LYS A 343 35.52 21.50 -13.73
C LYS A 343 34.45 22.56 -13.95
N GLU A 344 34.14 22.91 -15.20
CA GLU A 344 33.11 23.92 -15.51
C GLU A 344 31.72 23.49 -15.02
N LEU A 345 31.36 22.22 -15.18
CA LEU A 345 30.10 21.67 -14.67
C LEU A 345 30.05 21.67 -13.14
N VAL A 346 31.13 21.24 -12.48
CA VAL A 346 31.22 21.22 -11.01
C VAL A 346 31.21 22.64 -10.43
N ASP A 347 31.96 23.57 -11.02
CA ASP A 347 31.95 25.00 -10.64
C ASP A 347 30.56 25.63 -10.83
N ALA A 348 29.77 25.10 -11.76
CA ALA A 348 28.37 25.45 -11.99
C ALA A 348 27.36 24.74 -11.06
N GLY A 349 27.84 23.91 -10.12
CA GLY A 349 27.03 23.19 -9.14
C GLY A 349 26.38 21.91 -9.65
N VAL A 350 26.81 21.39 -10.81
CA VAL A 350 26.34 20.10 -11.32
C VAL A 350 27.15 18.97 -10.69
N GLU A 351 26.47 17.95 -10.17
CA GLU A 351 27.13 16.75 -9.67
C GLU A 351 27.48 15.82 -10.85
N VAL A 352 28.78 15.61 -11.09
CA VAL A 352 29.27 14.88 -12.27
C VAL A 352 30.02 13.61 -11.87
N LEU A 353 29.59 12.47 -12.41
CA LEU A 353 30.39 11.25 -12.47
C LEU A 353 31.27 11.31 -13.72
N TYR A 354 32.59 11.34 -13.53
CA TYR A 354 33.54 11.33 -14.63
C TYR A 354 34.08 9.92 -14.88
N ASP A 355 33.79 9.36 -16.06
CA ASP A 355 34.33 8.08 -16.51
C ASP A 355 35.61 8.30 -17.33
N ASP A 356 36.72 8.36 -16.60
CA ASP A 356 38.10 8.55 -17.08
C ASP A 356 38.84 7.22 -17.34
N ARG A 357 38.19 6.07 -17.14
CA ARG A 357 38.80 4.73 -17.31
C ARG A 357 39.47 4.58 -18.68
N GLU A 358 40.77 4.29 -18.71
CA GLU A 358 41.53 4.14 -19.97
C GLU A 358 41.38 2.75 -20.60
N ASP A 359 41.11 1.73 -19.78
CA ASP A 359 41.06 0.32 -20.15
C ASP A 359 39.67 -0.13 -20.66
N ALA A 360 38.63 0.68 -20.46
CA ALA A 360 37.27 0.38 -20.86
C ALA A 360 36.98 0.81 -22.31
N ALA A 361 36.47 -0.12 -23.13
CA ALA A 361 35.98 0.19 -24.47
C ALA A 361 34.74 1.10 -24.42
N ALA A 362 34.55 1.93 -25.47
CA ALA A 362 33.43 2.88 -25.54
C ALA A 362 32.05 2.23 -25.29
N GLY A 363 31.81 1.05 -25.88
CA GLY A 363 30.56 0.31 -25.67
C GLY A 363 30.33 -0.11 -24.22
N VAL A 364 31.39 -0.44 -23.47
CA VAL A 364 31.31 -0.78 -22.04
C VAL A 364 30.94 0.48 -21.24
N LYS A 365 31.62 1.60 -21.50
CA LYS A 365 31.31 2.88 -20.85
C LYS A 365 29.86 3.32 -21.08
N PHE A 366 29.36 3.18 -22.30
CA PHE A 366 27.97 3.51 -22.61
C PHE A 366 26.98 2.60 -21.90
N ASN A 367 27.24 1.29 -21.90
CA ASN A 367 26.40 0.32 -21.18
C ASN A 367 26.38 0.60 -19.67
N ASP A 368 27.54 0.89 -19.07
CA ASP A 368 27.62 1.27 -17.65
C ASP A 368 26.86 2.58 -17.40
N ALA A 369 26.96 3.55 -18.30
CA ALA A 369 26.25 4.82 -18.15
C ALA A 369 24.72 4.65 -18.23
N ASP A 370 24.23 3.82 -19.15
CA ASP A 370 22.79 3.52 -19.28
C ASP A 370 22.28 2.70 -18.08
N LEU A 371 23.10 1.76 -17.58
CA LEU A 371 22.79 0.93 -16.41
C LEU A 371 22.72 1.76 -15.11
N LEU A 372 23.71 2.64 -14.89
CA LEU A 372 23.79 3.50 -13.71
C LEU A 372 22.72 4.59 -13.72
N GLY A 373 22.23 5.01 -14.89
CA GLY A 373 20.99 5.77 -14.99
C GLY A 373 21.04 7.25 -14.63
N MET A 374 22.21 7.89 -14.72
CA MET A 374 22.33 9.34 -14.48
C MET A 374 21.45 10.12 -15.46
N PRO A 375 20.77 11.21 -15.04
CA PRO A 375 19.83 11.94 -15.88
C PRO A 375 20.39 12.45 -17.21
N VAL A 376 21.67 12.87 -17.24
CA VAL A 376 22.34 13.39 -18.43
C VAL A 376 23.65 12.65 -18.67
N ARG A 377 23.89 12.23 -19.92
CA ARG A 377 25.19 11.70 -20.37
C ARG A 377 25.85 12.70 -21.32
N LEU A 378 27.13 12.94 -21.10
CA LEU A 378 27.99 13.75 -21.98
C LEU A 378 29.10 12.87 -22.54
N VAL A 379 29.47 13.09 -23.81
CA VAL A 379 30.54 12.33 -24.47
C VAL A 379 31.57 13.26 -25.07
N VAL A 380 32.81 13.12 -24.58
CA VAL A 380 33.98 13.80 -25.12
C VAL A 380 34.82 12.78 -25.87
N SER A 381 35.14 13.09 -27.12
CA SER A 381 35.88 12.20 -28.01
C SER A 381 36.75 13.00 -28.97
N PRO A 382 37.76 12.39 -29.62
CA PRO A 382 38.59 13.09 -30.61
C PRO A 382 37.77 13.71 -31.75
N ARG A 383 36.64 13.09 -32.12
CA ARG A 383 35.74 13.61 -33.15
C ARG A 383 35.00 14.85 -32.67
N ASN A 384 34.51 14.82 -31.43
CA ASN A 384 33.71 15.89 -30.84
C ASN A 384 34.57 17.14 -30.61
N ILE A 385 35.80 16.95 -30.09
CA ILE A 385 36.76 18.04 -29.89
C ILE A 385 37.16 18.72 -31.20
N LYS A 386 37.44 17.95 -32.26
CA LYS A 386 37.75 18.53 -33.59
C LYS A 386 36.59 19.34 -34.17
N ALA A 387 35.37 19.02 -33.81
CA ALA A 387 34.16 19.75 -34.23
C ALA A 387 33.78 20.89 -33.27
N GLY A 388 34.50 21.07 -32.15
CA GLY A 388 34.22 22.11 -31.15
C GLY A 388 32.93 21.86 -30.35
N VAL A 389 32.49 20.60 -30.24
CA VAL A 389 31.22 20.24 -29.61
C VAL A 389 31.38 19.12 -28.59
N VAL A 390 30.35 18.91 -27.78
CA VAL A 390 30.14 17.75 -26.90
C VAL A 390 28.82 17.12 -27.27
N GLU A 391 28.78 15.78 -27.31
CA GLU A 391 27.53 15.06 -27.49
C GLU A 391 26.83 14.93 -26.14
N ILE A 392 25.54 15.25 -26.08
CA ILE A 392 24.73 15.26 -24.88
C ILE A 392 23.45 14.46 -25.14
N LYS A 393 23.05 13.65 -24.16
CA LYS A 393 21.84 12.83 -24.22
C LYS A 393 21.19 12.76 -22.84
N GLY A 394 19.91 13.10 -22.73
CA GLY A 394 19.12 12.78 -21.54
C GLY A 394 18.83 11.28 -21.45
N ARG A 395 18.81 10.68 -20.26
CA ARG A 395 18.63 9.23 -20.06
C ARG A 395 17.35 8.67 -20.69
N THR A 396 16.30 9.49 -20.77
CA THR A 396 15.00 9.16 -21.38
C THR A 396 14.87 9.56 -22.85
N GLN A 397 15.86 10.28 -23.41
CA GLN A 397 15.84 10.70 -24.81
C GLN A 397 16.29 9.58 -25.74
N SER A 398 15.64 9.44 -26.89
CA SER A 398 16.02 8.45 -27.91
C SER A 398 17.30 8.81 -28.65
N GLU A 399 17.52 10.10 -28.89
CA GLU A 399 18.65 10.62 -29.69
C GLU A 399 19.54 11.52 -28.85
N ALA A 400 20.84 11.46 -29.14
CA ALA A 400 21.80 12.43 -28.64
C ALA A 400 21.81 13.67 -29.55
N HIS A 401 22.09 14.83 -28.95
CA HIS A 401 22.33 16.06 -29.69
C HIS A 401 23.74 16.58 -29.37
N THR A 402 24.17 17.63 -30.07
CA THR A 402 25.48 18.23 -29.84
C THR A 402 25.32 19.66 -29.30
N ALA A 403 26.18 20.03 -28.35
CA ALA A 403 26.28 21.40 -27.85
C ALA A 403 27.71 21.93 -28.07
N PRO A 404 27.88 23.21 -28.42
CA PRO A 404 29.21 23.84 -28.44
C PRO A 404 29.87 23.75 -27.06
N LEU A 405 31.20 23.59 -27.02
CA LEU A 405 31.97 23.49 -25.77
C LEU A 405 31.65 24.64 -24.79
N ASP A 406 31.54 25.87 -25.29
CA ASP A 406 31.28 27.06 -24.48
C ASP A 406 29.82 27.19 -23.97
N GLY A 407 28.91 26.30 -24.38
CA GLY A 407 27.49 26.32 -23.99
C GLY A 407 26.99 25.00 -23.38
N VAL A 408 27.89 24.10 -23.00
CA VAL A 408 27.53 22.78 -22.47
C VAL A 408 26.82 22.90 -21.12
N VAL A 409 27.25 23.81 -20.25
CA VAL A 409 26.67 23.99 -18.91
C VAL A 409 25.18 24.35 -19.00
N GLU A 410 24.85 25.29 -19.88
CA GLU A 410 23.47 25.71 -20.15
C GLU A 410 22.64 24.55 -20.71
N ALA A 411 23.16 23.82 -21.70
CA ALA A 411 22.48 22.67 -22.28
C ALA A 411 22.18 21.57 -21.24
N VAL A 412 23.14 21.27 -20.35
CA VAL A 412 22.92 20.31 -19.25
C VAL A 412 21.82 20.79 -18.31
N ARG A 413 21.84 22.07 -17.91
CA ARG A 413 20.81 22.64 -17.02
C ARG A 413 19.42 22.61 -17.65
N GLU A 414 19.31 22.88 -18.95
CA GLU A 414 18.05 22.77 -19.67
C GLU A 414 17.47 21.36 -19.63
N ILE A 415 18.31 20.34 -19.85
CA ILE A 415 17.88 18.93 -19.77
C ILE A 415 17.48 18.57 -18.35
N LEU A 416 18.30 18.91 -17.34
CA LEU A 416 17.99 18.62 -15.94
C LEU A 416 16.66 19.24 -15.52
N ASN A 417 16.39 20.49 -15.88
CA ASN A 417 15.12 21.16 -15.59
C ASN A 417 13.93 20.52 -16.34
N ALA A 418 14.13 20.08 -17.58
CA ALA A 418 13.08 19.42 -18.36
C ALA A 418 12.73 18.03 -17.81
N VAL A 419 13.72 17.31 -17.29
CA VAL A 419 13.55 15.97 -16.68
C VAL A 419 12.96 16.07 -15.27
N ASP A 420 13.27 17.13 -14.51
CA ASP A 420 12.79 17.28 -13.13
C ASP A 420 11.25 17.38 -13.05
N GLY A 421 10.56 17.95 -14.06
CA GLY A 421 9.14 17.69 -14.33
C GLY A 421 8.13 17.89 -13.17
N LEU A 422 8.53 18.49 -12.05
CA LEU A 422 7.79 18.59 -10.80
C LEU A 422 6.46 19.35 -10.91
N GLU A 423 6.21 20.05 -12.02
CA GLU A 423 4.96 20.78 -12.29
C GLU A 423 3.83 19.90 -12.86
N LYS A 424 4.11 18.67 -13.30
CA LYS A 424 3.09 17.82 -13.99
C LYS A 424 2.35 16.81 -13.10
N ILE A 425 2.74 16.66 -11.84
CA ILE A 425 2.02 15.81 -10.89
C ILE A 425 0.92 16.66 -10.25
N SER A 426 -0.30 16.55 -10.78
CA SER A 426 -1.50 17.22 -10.27
C SER A 426 -1.67 16.96 -8.77
N PRO A 427 -2.10 17.95 -7.96
CA PRO A 427 -2.45 17.76 -6.54
C PRO A 427 -3.67 16.86 -6.32
N ALA A 428 -4.36 16.45 -7.39
CA ALA A 428 -5.52 15.57 -7.32
C ALA A 428 -5.11 14.13 -7.65
N ALA A 429 -4.47 13.47 -6.69
CA ALA A 429 -4.43 12.02 -6.56
C ALA A 429 -4.47 11.68 -5.06
#